data_AF-A0A7X9M1C9-F1
#
_entry.id   AF-A0A7X9M1C9-F1
#
_cell.length_a   1.000
_cell.length_b   1.000
_cell.length_c   1.000
_cell.angle_alpha   90.00
_cell.angle_beta   90.00
_cell.angle_gamma   90.00
#
_symmetry.space_group_name_H-M   'P 1'
#
loop_
_entity.id
_entity.type
_entity.pdbx_description
1 polymer ?
#
loop_
_entity_poly.entity_id
_entity_poly.type
_entity_poly.pdbx_seq_one_letter_code
_entity_poly.pdbx_strand_id
1 'polypeptide(L)'
;MSVFTGKIFCNICMKPFRPKSIKGSTIWTCQRNDRHTTCNPSAIEEKWLTSLISMRLFWDEKSYSARLINEQLEHIVFENKNRLKIKFKHPIIDDIIFFDGSLNFGSNFRVSQLGWELEEVS
;
A
#
# COMPACT_ATOMS: atom_id res chain seq x y z
N MET A 1 -6.24 6.90 -15.71
CA MET A 1 -5.14 7.30 -14.81
C MET A 1 -5.36 6.61 -13.48
N SER A 2 -4.32 6.08 -12.83
CA SER A 2 -4.48 5.32 -11.57
C SER A 2 -4.98 6.22 -10.44
N VAL A 3 -5.86 5.69 -9.57
CA VAL A 3 -6.40 6.41 -8.40
C VAL A 3 -5.33 6.75 -7.36
N PHE A 4 -4.16 6.11 -7.46
CA PHE A 4 -3.03 6.29 -6.55
C PHE A 4 -2.05 7.36 -7.01
N THR A 5 -2.19 7.88 -8.24
CA THR A 5 -1.31 8.93 -8.74
C THR A 5 -1.36 10.16 -7.84
N GLY A 6 -0.20 10.52 -7.28
CA GLY A 6 -0.08 11.67 -6.37
C GLY A 6 -0.63 11.44 -4.96
N LYS A 7 -1.05 10.21 -4.61
CA LYS A 7 -1.59 9.90 -3.28
C LYS A 7 -0.66 9.09 -2.39
N ILE A 8 0.39 8.48 -2.93
CA ILE A 8 1.34 7.67 -2.16
C ILE A 8 2.61 8.48 -1.92
N PHE A 9 3.03 8.65 -0.66
CA PHE A 9 4.17 9.47 -0.26
C PHE A 9 5.20 8.68 0.53
N CYS A 10 6.48 9.03 0.37
CA CYS A 10 7.55 8.48 1.20
C CYS A 10 7.67 9.30 2.50
N ASN A 11 7.67 8.65 3.67
CA ASN A 11 7.87 9.38 4.94
C ASN A 11 9.25 10.03 5.08
N ILE A 12 10.26 9.58 4.32
CA ILE A 12 11.63 10.10 4.41
C ILE A 12 11.80 11.36 3.55
N CYS A 13 11.47 11.28 2.25
CA CYS A 13 11.69 12.41 1.34
C CYS A 13 10.46 13.25 1.05
N MET A 14 9.29 12.84 1.57
CA MET A 14 7.99 13.50 1.36
C MET A 14 7.61 13.68 -0.12
N LYS A 15 8.28 12.96 -1.03
CA LYS A 15 7.95 12.97 -2.47
C LYS A 15 6.93 11.88 -2.78
N PRO A 16 6.05 12.13 -3.76
CA PRO A 16 5.09 11.12 -4.18
C PRO A 16 5.79 9.98 -4.91
N PHE A 17 5.31 8.75 -4.72
CA PHE A 17 5.77 7.59 -5.46
C PHE A 17 5.42 7.75 -6.95
N ARG A 18 6.19 7.08 -7.82
CA ARG A 18 5.91 6.99 -9.26
C ARG A 18 5.53 5.56 -9.64
N PRO A 19 4.58 5.41 -10.59
CA PRO A 19 4.30 4.11 -11.16
C PRO A 19 5.46 3.66 -12.06
N LYS A 20 5.81 2.38 -11.99
CA LYS A 20 6.69 1.68 -12.93
C LYS A 20 5.95 0.42 -13.38
N SER A 21 5.93 0.18 -14.70
CA SER A 21 5.32 -1.03 -15.26
C SER A 21 6.35 -2.16 -15.29
N ILE A 22 6.06 -3.30 -14.65
CA ILE A 22 6.91 -4.49 -14.64
C ILE A 22 6.06 -5.72 -14.97
N LYS A 23 6.41 -6.45 -16.04
CA LYS A 23 5.78 -7.73 -16.43
C LYS A 23 4.23 -7.70 -16.45
N GLY A 24 3.64 -6.58 -16.89
CA GLY A 24 2.18 -6.42 -16.96
C GLY A 24 1.52 -5.95 -15.65
N SER A 25 2.26 -5.83 -14.55
CA SER A 25 1.81 -5.21 -13.30
C SER A 25 2.30 -3.76 -13.19
N THR A 26 1.52 -2.92 -12.51
CA THR A 26 1.95 -1.59 -12.09
C THR A 26 2.46 -1.67 -10.66
N ILE A 27 3.71 -1.27 -10.44
CA ILE A 27 4.29 -1.11 -9.11
C ILE A 27 4.56 0.37 -8.83
N TRP A 28 4.47 0.75 -7.56
CA TRP A 28 4.75 2.11 -7.10
C TRP A 28 6.08 2.11 -6.36
N THR A 29 6.95 3.07 -6.71
CA THR A 29 8.28 3.20 -6.10
C THR A 29 8.58 4.64 -5.72
N CYS A 30 9.36 4.83 -4.67
CA CYS A 30 9.85 6.15 -4.30
C CYS A 30 10.70 6.74 -5.44
N GLN A 31 10.48 8.00 -5.81
CA GLN A 31 11.21 8.69 -6.90
C GLN A 31 12.72 8.73 -6.70
N ARG A 32 13.17 8.70 -5.45
CA ARG A 32 14.60 8.79 -5.11
C ARG A 32 15.26 7.43 -4.89
N ASN A 33 14.49 6.33 -5.05
CA ASN A 33 15.02 4.97 -4.95
C ASN A 33 16.12 4.69 -6.01
N ASP A 34 16.12 5.47 -7.10
CA ASP A 34 16.99 5.23 -8.24
C ASP A 34 18.46 5.66 -7.99
N ARG A 35 18.77 6.45 -6.94
CA ARG A 35 20.11 7.07 -6.75
C ARG A 35 20.59 7.28 -5.31
N HIS A 36 19.78 7.02 -4.29
CA HIS A 36 20.16 7.30 -2.90
C HIS A 36 19.76 6.20 -1.92
N THR A 37 20.73 5.70 -1.15
CA THR A 37 20.59 4.76 -0.03
C THR A 37 19.76 5.28 1.15
N THR A 38 19.27 6.52 1.09
CA THR A 38 18.59 7.19 2.20
C THR A 38 17.07 7.18 2.12
N CYS A 39 16.48 6.75 1.00
CA CYS A 39 15.02 6.72 0.83
C CYS A 39 14.46 5.30 0.89
N ASN A 40 13.14 5.17 1.09
CA ASN A 40 12.50 3.86 1.21
C ASN A 40 12.69 3.04 -0.09
N PRO A 41 13.37 1.88 -0.02
CA PRO A 41 13.67 1.08 -1.21
C PRO A 41 12.48 0.23 -1.66
N SER A 42 11.44 0.10 -0.82
CA SER A 42 10.32 -0.79 -1.08
C SER A 42 9.48 -0.33 -2.26
N ALA A 43 9.12 -1.31 -3.10
CA ALA A 43 8.13 -1.18 -4.16
C ALA A 43 6.81 -1.81 -3.70
N ILE A 44 5.70 -1.33 -4.22
CA ILE A 44 4.38 -1.86 -3.86
C ILE A 44 3.49 -2.04 -5.08
N GLU A 45 2.86 -3.21 -5.21
CA GLU A 45 1.99 -3.50 -6.34
C GLU A 45 0.66 -2.77 -6.23
N GLU A 46 0.22 -2.16 -7.33
CA GLU A 46 -1.06 -1.46 -7.42
C GLU A 46 -2.24 -2.40 -7.14
N LYS A 47 -2.18 -3.64 -7.62
CA LYS A 47 -3.22 -4.65 -7.39
C LYS A 47 -3.35 -4.97 -5.90
N TRP A 48 -2.24 -5.14 -5.20
CA TRP A 48 -2.24 -5.39 -3.76
C TRP A 48 -2.82 -4.21 -2.98
N LEU A 49 -2.40 -2.97 -3.29
CA LEU A 49 -2.98 -1.75 -2.70
C LEU A 49 -4.48 -1.66 -2.94
N THR A 50 -4.92 -2.01 -4.14
CA THR A 50 -6.32 -2.02 -4.53
C THR A 50 -7.13 -3.01 -3.69
N SER A 51 -6.67 -4.25 -3.58
CA SER A 51 -7.32 -5.28 -2.75
C SER A 51 -7.37 -4.84 -1.29
N LEU A 52 -6.25 -4.33 -0.76
CA LEU A 52 -6.16 -3.87 0.63
C LEU A 52 -7.16 -2.76 0.93
N ILE A 53 -7.22 -1.73 0.08
CA ILE A 53 -8.11 -0.58 0.29
C ILE A 53 -9.57 -0.97 0.06
N SER A 54 -9.85 -1.84 -0.90
CA SER A 54 -11.21 -2.34 -1.15
C SER A 54 -11.72 -3.14 0.05
N MET A 55 -10.88 -4.03 0.62
CA MET A 55 -11.19 -4.72 1.86
C MET A 55 -11.46 -3.76 3.02
N ARG A 56 -10.69 -2.67 3.16
CA ARG A 56 -10.90 -1.71 4.27
C ARG A 56 -12.15 -0.86 4.11
N LEU A 57 -12.46 -0.42 2.89
CA LEU A 57 -13.61 0.45 2.62
C LEU A 57 -14.94 -0.31 2.48
N PHE A 58 -14.91 -1.50 1.89
CA PHE A 58 -16.11 -2.23 1.49
C PHE A 58 -16.24 -3.60 2.15
N TRP A 59 -15.25 -4.01 2.96
CA TRP A 59 -15.21 -5.33 3.61
C TRP A 59 -15.23 -6.49 2.60
N ASP A 60 -14.91 -6.19 1.34
CA ASP A 60 -14.88 -7.12 0.21
C ASP A 60 -13.80 -6.67 -0.79
N GLU A 61 -12.91 -7.58 -1.15
CA GLU A 61 -11.85 -7.35 -2.14
C GLU A 61 -12.39 -7.17 -3.56
N LYS A 62 -13.57 -7.74 -3.87
CA LYS A 62 -14.17 -7.72 -5.22
C LYS A 62 -14.96 -6.44 -5.49
N SER A 63 -15.31 -5.72 -4.44
CA SER A 63 -16.06 -4.46 -4.49
C SER A 63 -15.20 -3.25 -4.92
N TYR A 64 -14.19 -3.47 -5.75
CA TYR A 64 -13.34 -2.40 -6.27
C TYR A 64 -14.15 -1.37 -7.05
N SER A 65 -14.03 -0.11 -6.63
CA SER A 65 -14.55 1.04 -7.38
C SER A 65 -13.50 2.15 -7.39
N ALA A 66 -12.92 2.40 -8.57
CA ALA A 66 -11.95 3.47 -8.76
C ALA A 66 -12.50 4.83 -8.32
N ARG A 67 -13.79 5.07 -8.58
CA ARG A 67 -14.48 6.30 -8.17
C ARG A 67 -14.54 6.42 -6.66
N LEU A 68 -15.03 5.39 -5.96
CA LEU A 68 -15.19 5.43 -4.51
C LEU A 68 -13.83 5.50 -3.79
N ILE A 69 -12.83 4.75 -4.26
CA ILE A 69 -11.46 4.86 -3.72
C ILE A 69 -10.94 6.27 -3.94
N ASN A 70 -11.15 6.88 -5.10
CA ASN A 70 -10.69 8.24 -5.33
C ASN A 70 -11.39 9.28 -4.43
N GLU A 71 -12.69 9.10 -4.19
CA GLU A 71 -13.50 9.94 -3.31
C GLU A 71 -13.06 9.81 -1.85
N GLN A 72 -12.83 8.59 -1.36
CA GLN A 72 -12.54 8.30 0.06
C GLN A 72 -11.05 8.35 0.42
N LEU A 73 -10.14 7.95 -0.46
CA LEU A 73 -8.71 7.94 -0.17
C LEU A 73 -8.15 9.36 -0.23
N GLU A 74 -7.63 9.85 0.90
CA GLU A 74 -6.92 11.13 0.97
C GLU A 74 -5.47 10.94 0.53
N HIS A 75 -4.70 10.17 1.30
CA HIS A 75 -3.31 9.85 0.97
C HIS A 75 -2.83 8.59 1.70
N ILE A 76 -1.70 8.06 1.26
CA ILE A 76 -0.99 6.91 1.79
C ILE A 76 0.43 7.36 2.11
N VAL A 77 0.87 7.21 3.36
CA VAL A 77 2.26 7.44 3.76
C VAL A 77 2.94 6.09 3.94
N PHE A 78 3.96 5.86 3.12
CA PHE A 78 4.81 4.68 3.24
C PHE A 78 5.90 4.96 4.28
N GLU A 79 5.78 4.29 5.41
CA GLU A 79 6.75 4.29 6.49
C GLU A 79 7.70 3.09 6.34
N ASN A 80 8.94 3.22 6.83
CA ASN A 80 10.06 2.29 6.66
C ASN A 80 9.70 0.82 6.41
N LYS A 81 10.29 0.25 5.35
CA LYS A 81 10.27 -1.15 4.82
C LYS A 81 8.90 -1.85 4.72
N ASN A 82 8.08 -1.80 5.76
CA ASN A 82 7.02 -2.75 6.11
C ASN A 82 5.78 -2.06 6.73
N ARG A 83 5.66 -0.73 6.66
CA ARG A 83 4.55 0.00 7.30
C ARG A 83 3.87 1.00 6.35
N LEU A 84 2.54 0.96 6.29
CA LEU A 84 1.72 1.94 5.57
C LEU A 84 0.80 2.65 6.56
N LYS A 85 0.71 3.97 6.44
CA LYS A 85 -0.39 4.75 7.01
C LYS A 85 -1.33 5.13 5.88
N ILE A 86 -2.61 4.77 6.00
CA ILE A 86 -3.63 5.12 5.03
C ILE A 86 -4.60 6.07 5.70
N LYS A 87 -4.82 7.23 5.07
CA LYS A 87 -5.77 8.21 5.53
C LYS A 87 -6.96 8.28 4.59
N PHE A 88 -8.15 8.08 5.16
CA PHE A 88 -9.42 8.23 4.48
C PHE A 88 -10.08 9.55 4.86
N LYS A 89 -10.88 10.11 3.95
CA LYS A 89 -11.63 11.35 4.18
C LYS A 89 -12.80 11.13 5.14
N HIS A 90 -13.53 10.01 5.00
CA HIS A 90 -14.74 9.74 5.79
C HIS A 90 -15.01 8.25 6.05
N PRO A 91 -15.32 7.87 7.31
CA PRO A 91 -14.93 8.57 8.53
C PRO A 91 -13.40 8.76 8.57
N ILE A 92 -12.89 9.69 9.38
CA ILE A 92 -11.43 9.90 9.54
C ILE A 92 -10.85 8.64 10.19
N ILE A 93 -10.51 7.67 9.35
CA ILE A 93 -9.82 6.45 9.73
C ILE A 93 -8.37 6.64 9.31
N ASP A 94 -7.51 6.74 10.31
CA ASP A 94 -6.07 6.58 10.15
C ASP A 94 -5.75 5.10 10.37
N ASP A 95 -5.56 4.38 9.27
CA ASP A 95 -5.25 2.95 9.31
C ASP A 95 -3.74 2.75 9.27
N ILE A 96 -3.22 1.90 10.15
CA ILE A 96 -1.80 1.57 10.21
C ILE A 96 -1.67 0.09 9.87
N ILE A 97 -0.98 -0.19 8.77
CA ILE A 97 -0.87 -1.53 8.22
C ILE A 97 0.60 -1.93 8.25
N PHE A 98 0.87 -3.05 8.90
CA PHE A 98 2.17 -3.71 8.88
C PHE A 98 2.12 -4.85 7.87
N PHE A 99 3.15 -4.98 7.05
CA PHE A 99 3.33 -6.10 6.12
C PHE A 99 4.77 -6.59 6.25
N ASP A 100 5.02 -7.88 6.15
CA ASP A 100 6.32 -8.50 6.48
C ASP A 100 7.45 -8.21 5.45
N GLY A 101 7.20 -7.36 4.47
CA GLY A 101 8.15 -7.06 3.39
C GLY A 101 8.23 -8.18 2.34
N SER A 102 7.57 -9.32 2.58
CA SER A 102 7.30 -10.34 1.57
C SER A 102 6.00 -10.01 0.86
N LEU A 103 6.01 -8.93 0.08
CA LEU A 103 5.07 -8.82 -1.03
C LEU A 103 5.47 -9.92 -2.02
N ASN A 104 5.01 -11.15 -1.78
CA ASN A 104 5.30 -12.30 -2.62
C ASN A 104 4.72 -12.05 -4.01
N PHE A 105 5.59 -11.66 -4.93
CA PHE A 105 5.29 -11.41 -6.32
C PHE A 105 5.08 -12.76 -7.04
N GLY A 106 3.90 -13.35 -6.85
CA GLY A 106 3.51 -14.60 -7.52
C GLY A 106 2.55 -15.45 -6.70
N SER A 107 1.30 -15.52 -7.17
CA SER A 107 0.28 -16.55 -6.91
C SER A 107 0.28 -17.23 -5.52
N ASN A 108 -0.56 -16.68 -4.63
CA ASN A 108 -1.31 -17.31 -3.52
C ASN A 108 -1.23 -16.45 -2.26
N PHE A 109 -2.27 -15.65 -2.05
CA PHE A 109 -2.45 -14.82 -0.86
C PHE A 109 -2.36 -15.65 0.43
N ARG A 110 -1.64 -15.12 1.43
CA ARG A 110 -2.06 -15.18 2.83
C ARG A 110 -1.82 -13.81 3.47
N VAL A 111 -2.90 -13.06 3.65
CA VAL A 111 -2.99 -12.02 4.68
C VAL A 111 -3.64 -12.71 5.86
N SER A 112 -2.92 -12.91 6.96
CA SER A 112 -3.55 -13.33 8.21
C SER A 112 -4.40 -12.16 8.71
N GLN A 113 -5.70 -12.25 8.43
CA GLN A 113 -6.70 -11.53 9.19
C GLN A 113 -6.64 -12.06 10.63
N LEU A 114 -6.59 -11.11 11.58
CA LEU A 114 -6.84 -11.23 13.01
C LEU A 114 -5.63 -11.55 13.89
N GLY A 115 -5.58 -10.85 15.03
CA GLY A 115 -4.92 -11.31 16.24
C GLY A 115 -3.66 -10.54 16.60
N TRP A 116 -3.82 -9.59 17.52
CA TRP A 116 -2.76 -9.30 18.48
C TRP A 116 -2.54 -10.59 19.29
N GLU A 117 -1.51 -11.38 18.97
CA GLU A 117 -0.84 -12.31 19.90
C GLU A 117 0.29 -13.02 19.15
N LEU A 118 1.51 -12.89 19.70
CA LEU A 118 2.68 -13.66 19.31
C LEU A 118 2.60 -14.99 20.06
N GLU A 119 2.48 -16.11 19.36
CA GLU A 119 2.83 -17.41 19.92
C GLU A 119 3.95 -18.04 19.07
N GLU A 120 5.08 -18.30 19.72
CA GLU A 120 6.14 -19.15 19.22
C GLU A 120 5.65 -20.59 19.21
N VAL A 121 5.82 -21.28 18.08
CA VAL A 121 5.64 -22.73 18.02
C VAL A 121 7.02 -23.36 17.84
N SER A 122 7.44 -24.07 18.90
CA SER A 122 8.60 -24.95 18.98
C SER A 122 8.53 -26.15 18.04
#